data_AF-A0A485KWM1-F1
#
_entry.id   AF-A0A485KWM1-F1
#
_cell.length_a   1.000
_cell.length_b   1.000
_cell.length_c   1.000
_cell.angle_alpha   90.00
_cell.angle_beta   90.00
_cell.angle_gamma   90.00
#
_symmetry.space_group_name_H-M   'P 1'
#
loop_
_entity.id
_entity.type
_entity.pdbx_description
1 polymer ?
#
loop_
_entity_poly.entity_id
_entity_poly.type
_entity_poly.pdbx_seq_one_letter_code
_entity_poly.pdbx_strand_id
1 'polypeptide(L)'
;MQLLHVLCIPEICALVLAFQDGVPQDMLPLKKLKVLHVRRAVSRWKDVIAPRLDEAATLLRPWLAIYGTARLPLLFHYIPRMESTVVYFSVYVHDRLLLDFLTTQYPHLVLNFSVVYLAARLGSLEILQYLHAAGLDFDLRRHTYPLERLSMSSNNLDVIRFCKDMLNGRVQA
;
A
#
# COMPACT_ATOMS: atom_id res chain seq x y z
N MET A 1 2.70 -39.22 -20.66
CA MET A 1 3.96 -38.71 -20.08
C MET A 1 4.85 -37.92 -21.05
N GLN A 2 4.62 -37.90 -22.37
CA GLN A 2 5.52 -37.22 -23.32
C GLN A 2 5.47 -35.68 -23.31
N LEU A 3 4.35 -35.07 -22.91
CA LEU A 3 4.18 -33.60 -22.91
C LEU A 3 5.09 -32.85 -21.92
N LEU A 4 5.36 -33.43 -20.74
CA LEU A 4 6.26 -32.83 -19.74
C LEU A 4 7.71 -32.79 -20.23
N HIS A 5 8.11 -33.78 -21.04
CA HIS A 5 9.47 -33.87 -21.56
C HIS A 5 9.77 -32.81 -22.63
N VAL A 6 8.74 -32.34 -23.34
CA VAL A 6 8.83 -31.28 -24.37
C VAL A 6 8.93 -29.90 -23.73
N LEU A 7 8.26 -29.66 -22.60
CA LEU A 7 8.32 -28.39 -21.88
C LEU A 7 9.63 -28.16 -21.12
N CYS A 8 10.43 -29.21 -20.88
CA CYS A 8 11.75 -29.08 -20.24
C CYS A 8 12.89 -28.85 -21.24
N ILE A 9 12.60 -28.80 -22.55
CA ILE A 9 13.60 -28.52 -23.59
C ILE A 9 14.00 -27.05 -23.48
N PRO A 10 15.29 -26.72 -23.22
CA PRO A 10 15.73 -25.35 -22.96
C PRO A 10 15.33 -24.36 -24.06
N GLU A 11 15.35 -24.78 -25.32
CA GLU A 11 15.01 -23.95 -26.47
C GLU A 11 13.51 -23.62 -26.50
N ILE A 12 12.65 -24.58 -26.17
CA ILE A 12 11.20 -24.36 -26.07
C ILE A 12 10.88 -23.52 -24.84
N CYS A 13 11.55 -23.75 -23.71
CA CYS A 13 11.45 -22.91 -22.52
C CYS A 13 11.86 -21.46 -22.82
N ALA A 14 12.96 -21.25 -23.53
CA ALA A 14 13.42 -19.93 -23.92
C ALA A 14 12.43 -19.23 -24.87
N LEU A 15 11.85 -19.96 -25.82
CA LEU A 15 10.79 -19.43 -26.70
C LEU A 15 9.51 -19.09 -25.92
N VAL A 16 9.07 -19.95 -25.00
CA VAL A 16 7.88 -19.70 -24.16
C VAL A 16 8.11 -18.50 -23.26
N LEU A 17 9.28 -18.39 -22.61
CA LEU A 17 9.63 -17.24 -21.76
C LEU A 17 9.86 -15.95 -22.56
N ALA A 18 10.35 -16.05 -23.80
CA ALA A 18 10.49 -14.90 -24.69
C ALA A 18 9.14 -14.40 -25.23
N PHE A 19 8.11 -15.26 -25.28
CA PHE A 19 6.79 -14.90 -25.81
C PHE A 19 5.72 -14.64 -24.73
N GLN A 20 5.88 -15.21 -23.52
CA GLN A 20 4.94 -15.01 -22.42
C GLN A 20 5.57 -14.16 -21.33
N ASP A 21 5.02 -12.96 -21.14
CA ASP A 21 5.27 -12.15 -19.96
C ASP A 21 4.46 -12.75 -18.78
N GLY A 22 5.04 -13.79 -18.20
CA GLY A 22 4.40 -14.62 -17.17
C GLY A 22 4.34 -13.89 -15.83
N VAL A 23 3.32 -14.22 -15.04
CA VAL A 23 3.26 -13.83 -13.62
C VAL A 23 3.32 -15.10 -12.79
N PRO A 24 4.14 -15.16 -11.71
CA PRO A 24 4.18 -16.31 -10.82
C PRO A 24 2.77 -16.73 -10.37
N GLN A 25 2.52 -18.04 -10.33
CA GLN A 25 1.18 -18.60 -10.11
C GLN A 25 0.54 -18.11 -8.80
N ASP A 26 1.34 -17.95 -7.75
CA ASP A 26 0.91 -17.44 -6.45
C ASP A 26 0.45 -15.97 -6.48
N MET A 27 0.86 -15.20 -7.48
CA MET A 27 0.52 -13.78 -7.65
C MET A 27 -0.70 -13.56 -8.57
N LEU A 28 -1.18 -14.62 -9.25
CA LEU A 28 -2.35 -14.53 -10.13
C LEU A 28 -3.62 -14.03 -9.42
N PRO A 29 -3.92 -14.41 -8.16
CA PRO A 29 -5.05 -13.83 -7.43
C PRO A 29 -4.88 -12.32 -7.24
N LEU A 30 -3.67 -11.87 -6.90
CA LEU A 30 -3.35 -10.46 -6.65
C LEU A 30 -3.43 -9.62 -7.93
N LYS A 31 -3.13 -10.21 -9.10
CA LYS A 31 -3.30 -9.56 -10.41
C LYS A 31 -4.75 -9.15 -10.70
N LYS A 32 -5.75 -9.74 -10.04
CA LYS A 32 -7.16 -9.39 -10.24
C LYS A 32 -7.57 -8.11 -9.51
N LEU A 33 -6.79 -7.68 -8.50
CA LEU A 33 -7.10 -6.49 -7.72
C LEU A 33 -7.12 -5.24 -8.61
N LYS A 34 -8.11 -4.38 -8.37
CA LYS A 34 -8.25 -3.09 -9.07
C LYS A 34 -7.26 -2.09 -8.47
N VAL A 35 -6.75 -1.19 -9.32
CA VAL A 35 -5.83 -0.13 -8.87
C VAL A 35 -6.49 0.73 -7.81
N LEU A 36 -5.78 0.99 -6.71
CA LEU A 36 -6.26 1.82 -5.61
C LEU A 36 -5.61 3.22 -5.68
N HIS A 37 -6.44 4.24 -5.89
CA HIS A 37 -6.00 5.64 -5.92
C HIS A 37 -6.60 6.41 -4.74
N VAL A 38 -5.99 6.26 -3.55
CA VAL A 38 -6.50 6.85 -2.31
C VAL A 38 -6.71 8.36 -2.46
N ARG A 39 -5.68 9.12 -2.84
CA ARG A 39 -5.75 10.59 -2.95
C ARG A 39 -6.90 11.11 -3.82
N ARG A 40 -7.20 10.44 -4.94
CA ARG A 40 -8.25 10.87 -5.89
C ARG A 40 -9.66 10.46 -5.45
N ALA A 41 -9.77 9.48 -4.56
CA ALA A 41 -11.05 8.88 -4.18
C ALA A 41 -11.33 8.96 -2.67
N VAL A 42 -10.60 9.80 -1.91
CA VAL A 42 -10.83 9.96 -0.46
C VAL A 42 -12.27 10.38 -0.15
N SER A 43 -12.87 11.22 -1.00
CA SER A 43 -14.28 11.62 -0.88
C SER A 43 -15.27 10.46 -1.08
N ARG A 44 -14.84 9.41 -1.79
CA ARG A 44 -15.61 8.18 -2.07
C ARG A 44 -15.11 7.02 -1.21
N TRP A 45 -14.78 7.30 0.04
CA TRP A 45 -14.21 6.33 0.97
C TRP A 45 -15.07 5.06 1.08
N LYS A 46 -16.35 5.22 1.41
CA LYS A 46 -17.27 4.11 1.67
C LYS A 46 -17.56 3.28 0.42
N ASP A 47 -17.63 3.94 -0.74
CA ASP A 47 -18.09 3.29 -1.98
C ASP A 47 -16.95 2.71 -2.82
N VAL A 48 -15.71 3.17 -2.60
CA VAL A 48 -14.56 2.84 -3.46
C VAL A 48 -13.37 2.36 -2.67
N ILE A 49 -12.92 3.11 -1.66
CA ILE A 49 -11.64 2.82 -0.99
C ILE A 49 -11.77 1.64 -0.02
N ALA A 50 -12.71 1.70 0.92
CA ALA A 50 -12.89 0.65 1.92
C ALA A 50 -13.18 -0.73 1.29
N PRO A 51 -14.12 -0.88 0.34
CA PRO A 51 -14.39 -2.19 -0.26
C PRO A 51 -13.19 -2.77 -1.02
N ARG A 52 -12.36 -1.91 -1.64
CA ARG A 52 -11.13 -2.34 -2.33
C ARG A 52 -10.04 -2.77 -1.36
N LEU A 53 -9.94 -2.11 -0.21
CA LEU A 53 -9.03 -2.51 0.85
C LEU A 53 -9.48 -3.80 1.54
N ASP A 54 -10.78 -4.01 1.69
CA ASP A 54 -11.34 -5.28 2.15
C ASP A 54 -11.05 -6.40 1.15
N GLU A 55 -11.28 -6.17 -0.15
CA GLU A 55 -10.92 -7.12 -1.21
C GLU A 55 -9.41 -7.41 -1.19
N ALA A 56 -8.57 -6.38 -1.12
CA ALA A 56 -7.12 -6.56 -1.00
C ALA A 56 -6.75 -7.37 0.25
N ALA A 57 -7.40 -7.13 1.39
CA ALA A 57 -7.14 -7.84 2.63
C ALA A 57 -7.50 -9.33 2.54
N THR A 58 -8.59 -9.68 1.86
CA THR A 58 -8.97 -11.09 1.67
C THR A 58 -7.94 -11.89 0.88
N LEU A 59 -7.19 -11.25 -0.03
CA LEU A 59 -6.16 -11.91 -0.84
C LEU A 59 -4.75 -11.78 -0.25
N LEU A 60 -4.40 -10.60 0.28
CA LEU A 60 -3.05 -10.34 0.80
C LEU A 60 -2.79 -11.05 2.12
N ARG A 61 -3.77 -11.15 3.02
CA ARG A 61 -3.58 -11.85 4.31
C ARG A 61 -3.09 -13.29 4.14
N PRO A 62 -3.78 -14.18 3.40
CA PRO A 62 -3.31 -15.54 3.24
C PRO A 62 -2.00 -15.62 2.44
N TRP A 63 -1.80 -14.75 1.45
CA TRP A 63 -0.57 -14.74 0.67
C TRP A 63 0.66 -14.34 1.51
N LEU A 64 0.54 -13.28 2.32
CA LEU A 64 1.58 -12.83 3.25
C LEU A 64 1.81 -13.84 4.38
N ALA A 65 0.78 -14.55 4.84
CA ALA A 65 0.94 -15.60 5.84
C ALA A 65 1.82 -16.76 5.34
N ILE A 66 1.76 -17.08 4.03
CA ILE A 66 2.56 -18.15 3.42
C ILE A 66 3.97 -17.66 3.07
N TYR A 67 4.08 -16.48 2.46
CA TYR A 67 5.33 -16.03 1.82
C TYR A 67 6.07 -14.94 2.59
N GLY A 68 5.43 -14.34 3.60
CA GLY A 68 5.95 -13.18 4.32
C GLY A 68 6.28 -12.02 3.39
N THR A 69 7.31 -11.26 3.74
CA THR A 69 7.80 -10.13 2.94
C THR A 69 8.78 -10.54 1.83
N ALA A 70 9.26 -11.79 1.84
CA ALA A 70 10.32 -12.26 0.94
C ALA A 70 9.94 -12.22 -0.56
N ARG A 71 8.64 -12.37 -0.87
CA ARG A 71 8.14 -12.32 -2.26
C ARG A 71 7.68 -10.94 -2.71
N LEU A 72 7.68 -9.93 -1.83
CA LEU A 72 7.25 -8.57 -2.19
C LEU A 72 8.09 -7.94 -3.34
N PRO A 73 9.43 -8.09 -3.38
CA PRO A 73 10.20 -7.57 -4.51
C PRO A 73 9.76 -8.16 -5.86
N LEU A 74 9.51 -9.47 -5.91
CA LEU A 74 9.00 -10.14 -7.11
C LEU A 74 7.57 -9.69 -7.44
N LEU A 75 6.71 -9.51 -6.43
CA LEU A 75 5.36 -9.02 -6.63
C LEU A 75 5.36 -7.62 -7.26
N PHE A 76 6.24 -6.73 -6.80
CA PHE A 76 6.37 -5.38 -7.33
C PHE A 76 6.97 -5.39 -8.74
N HIS A 77 7.91 -6.29 -9.02
CA HIS A 77 8.43 -6.47 -10.37
C HIS A 77 7.34 -6.89 -11.37
N TYR A 78 6.59 -7.96 -11.08
CA TYR A 78 5.58 -8.51 -12.00
C TYR A 78 4.26 -7.74 -12.01
N ILE A 79 3.94 -7.06 -10.90
CA ILE A 79 2.70 -6.29 -10.75
C ILE A 79 3.01 -4.96 -10.05
N PRO A 80 3.68 -3.99 -10.72
CA PRO A 80 4.15 -2.74 -10.08
C PRO A 80 3.08 -1.96 -9.31
N ARG A 81 1.84 -1.96 -9.81
CA ARG A 81 0.69 -1.35 -9.11
C ARG A 81 0.37 -1.93 -7.73
N MET A 82 0.92 -3.08 -7.36
CA MET A 82 0.76 -3.67 -6.03
C MET A 82 1.57 -2.93 -4.96
N GLU A 83 2.60 -2.18 -5.32
CA GLU A 83 3.39 -1.35 -4.41
C GLU A 83 2.51 -0.49 -3.50
N SER A 84 1.67 0.36 -4.11
CA SER A 84 0.76 1.22 -3.36
C SER A 84 -0.31 0.40 -2.61
N THR A 85 -0.83 -0.66 -3.21
CA THR A 85 -1.87 -1.50 -2.60
C THR A 85 -1.38 -2.17 -1.33
N VAL A 86 -0.15 -2.70 -1.32
CA VAL A 86 0.45 -3.35 -0.15
C VAL A 86 0.71 -2.34 0.96
N VAL A 87 1.20 -1.14 0.63
CA VAL A 87 1.34 -0.05 1.62
C VAL A 87 -0.01 0.33 2.22
N TYR A 88 -1.03 0.59 1.39
CA TYR A 88 -2.35 0.96 1.90
C TYR A 88 -2.98 -0.17 2.73
N PHE A 89 -2.80 -1.42 2.33
CA PHE A 89 -3.21 -2.58 3.10
C PHE A 89 -2.56 -2.58 4.48
N SER A 90 -1.23 -2.43 4.56
CA SER A 90 -0.51 -2.44 5.85
C SER A 90 -1.03 -1.39 6.84
N VAL A 91 -1.37 -0.21 6.33
CA VAL A 91 -1.95 0.89 7.11
C VAL A 91 -3.39 0.58 7.51
N TYR A 92 -4.19 0.04 6.58
CA TYR A 92 -5.59 -0.29 6.80
C TYR A 92 -5.79 -1.37 7.85
N VAL A 93 -4.93 -2.39 7.86
CA VAL A 93 -5.00 -3.50 8.82
C VAL A 93 -4.12 -3.30 10.06
N HIS A 94 -3.45 -2.14 10.16
CA HIS A 94 -2.51 -1.80 11.23
C HIS A 94 -1.36 -2.82 11.40
N ASP A 95 -0.85 -3.36 10.29
CA ASP A 95 0.29 -4.31 10.29
C ASP A 95 1.61 -3.53 10.35
N ARG A 96 2.11 -3.37 11.57
CA ARG A 96 3.36 -2.63 11.84
C ARG A 96 4.60 -3.29 11.28
N LEU A 97 4.71 -4.62 11.34
CA LEU A 97 5.89 -5.33 10.85
C LEU A 97 6.03 -5.19 9.34
N LEU A 98 4.91 -5.30 8.62
CA LEU A 98 4.89 -5.04 7.19
C LEU A 98 5.20 -3.58 6.88
N LEU A 99 4.61 -2.64 7.61
CA LEU A 99 4.87 -1.21 7.42
C LEU A 99 6.35 -0.87 7.66
N ASP A 100 6.98 -1.41 8.70
CA ASP A 100 8.41 -1.19 8.99
C ASP A 100 9.33 -1.77 7.92
N PHE A 101 9.01 -2.96 7.43
CA PHE A 101 9.71 -3.55 6.28
C PHE A 101 9.60 -2.63 5.05
N LEU A 102 8.40 -2.14 4.74
CA LEU A 102 8.16 -1.28 3.59
C LEU A 102 8.85 0.08 3.74
N THR A 103 8.84 0.68 4.92
CA THR A 103 9.54 1.95 5.18
C THR A 103 11.04 1.78 5.00
N THR A 104 11.60 0.65 5.44
CA THR A 104 13.03 0.37 5.34
C THR A 104 13.47 0.09 3.90
N GLN A 105 12.74 -0.77 3.17
CA GLN A 105 13.13 -1.22 1.83
C GLN A 105 12.63 -0.31 0.71
N TYR A 106 11.49 0.35 0.92
CA TYR A 106 10.79 1.16 -0.08
C TYR A 106 10.25 2.48 0.53
N PRO A 107 11.12 3.33 1.13
CA PRO A 107 10.67 4.52 1.86
C PRO A 107 9.80 5.45 1.01
N HIS A 108 10.08 5.58 -0.28
CA HIS A 108 9.30 6.41 -1.22
C HIS A 108 7.84 5.95 -1.37
N LEU A 109 7.54 4.66 -1.15
CA LEU A 109 6.18 4.12 -1.20
C LEU A 109 5.39 4.42 0.08
N VAL A 110 6.06 4.55 1.22
CA VAL A 110 5.42 4.79 2.52
C VAL A 110 5.34 6.27 2.84
N LEU A 111 6.42 7.00 2.62
CA LEU A 111 6.55 8.43 2.93
C LEU A 111 5.93 9.29 1.83
N ASN A 112 4.61 9.16 1.67
CA ASN A 112 3.83 10.01 0.76
C ASN A 112 2.46 10.39 1.32
N PHE A 113 1.89 11.45 0.77
CA PHE A 113 0.63 12.02 1.24
C PHE A 113 -0.59 11.12 1.07
N SER A 114 -0.57 10.16 0.16
CA SER A 114 -1.69 9.21 0.05
C SER A 114 -1.80 8.34 1.29
N VAL A 115 -0.65 7.97 1.89
CA VAL A 115 -0.58 7.21 3.14
C VAL A 115 -1.01 8.09 4.33
N VAL A 116 -0.61 9.36 4.35
CA VAL A 116 -1.08 10.33 5.36
C VAL A 116 -2.59 10.50 5.32
N TYR A 117 -3.16 10.70 4.13
CA TYR A 117 -4.61 10.82 3.97
C TYR A 117 -5.35 9.56 4.40
N LEU A 118 -4.78 8.40 4.12
CA LEU A 118 -5.33 7.12 4.56
C LEU A 118 -5.33 7.01 6.10
N ALA A 119 -4.18 7.24 6.73
CA ALA A 119 -4.02 7.19 8.19
C ALA A 119 -4.93 8.20 8.91
N ALA A 120 -5.01 9.44 8.41
CA ALA A 120 -5.90 10.46 8.95
C ALA A 120 -7.36 10.07 8.81
N ARG A 121 -7.75 9.50 7.66
CA ARG A 121 -9.13 9.05 7.40
C ARG A 121 -9.54 7.89 8.32
N LEU A 122 -8.61 6.98 8.59
CA LEU A 122 -8.77 5.85 9.50
C LEU A 122 -8.68 6.25 10.98
N GLY A 123 -8.33 7.50 11.29
CA GLY A 123 -8.14 7.92 12.68
C GLY A 123 -6.92 7.30 13.34
N SER A 124 -5.91 6.89 12.56
CA SER A 124 -4.71 6.18 13.02
C SER A 124 -3.62 7.17 13.45
N LEU A 125 -3.75 7.73 14.65
CA LEU A 125 -2.76 8.67 15.21
C LEU A 125 -1.35 8.06 15.22
N GLU A 126 -1.25 6.80 15.61
CA GLU A 126 0.01 6.07 15.72
C GLU A 126 0.77 6.04 14.38
N ILE A 127 0.07 5.85 13.26
CA ILE A 127 0.67 5.82 11.92
C ILE A 127 1.09 7.24 11.51
N LEU A 128 0.28 8.25 11.82
CA LEU A 128 0.65 9.64 11.55
C LEU A 128 1.92 10.07 12.31
N GLN A 129 2.02 9.72 13.59
CA GLN A 129 3.22 9.94 14.41
C GLN A 129 4.42 9.20 13.84
N TYR A 130 4.23 7.94 13.43
CA TYR A 130 5.28 7.15 12.80
C TYR A 130 5.81 7.78 11.50
N LEU A 131 4.92 8.20 10.60
CA LEU A 131 5.31 8.85 9.34
C LEU A 131 6.06 10.16 9.59
N HIS A 132 5.65 10.91 10.61
CA HIS A 132 6.34 12.13 11.04
C HIS A 132 7.74 11.86 11.59
N ALA A 133 7.87 10.89 12.51
CA ALA A 133 9.17 10.48 13.04
C ALA A 133 10.10 9.91 11.94
N ALA A 134 9.54 9.30 10.89
CA ALA A 134 10.29 8.82 9.73
C ALA A 134 10.74 9.95 8.77
N GLY A 135 10.47 11.22 9.10
CA GLY A 135 10.96 12.38 8.35
C GLY A 135 10.06 12.82 7.18
N LEU A 136 8.82 12.33 7.11
CA LEU A 136 7.86 12.89 6.15
C LEU A 136 7.51 14.32 6.59
N ASP A 137 7.93 15.30 5.81
CA ASP A 137 7.52 16.69 5.99
C ASP A 137 6.06 16.85 5.58
N PHE A 138 5.24 17.27 6.53
CA PHE A 138 3.83 17.58 6.32
C PHE A 138 3.63 19.07 6.00
N ASP A 139 4.49 19.69 5.18
CA ASP A 139 4.21 21.01 4.58
C ASP A 139 3.01 20.91 3.61
N LEU A 140 1.84 20.81 4.22
CA LEU A 140 0.54 20.56 3.62
C LEU A 140 -0.01 21.78 2.89
N ARG A 141 0.66 22.95 2.99
CA ARG A 141 0.29 24.17 2.25
C ARG A 141 0.35 23.96 0.74
N ARG A 142 1.13 22.97 0.29
CA ARG A 142 1.30 22.60 -1.13
C ARG A 142 0.27 21.60 -1.65
N HIS A 143 -0.70 21.18 -0.84
CA HIS A 143 -1.59 20.08 -1.20
C HIS A 143 -3.06 20.45 -1.32
N THR A 144 -3.66 19.89 -2.37
CA THR A 144 -4.99 20.23 -2.89
C THR A 144 -6.15 19.81 -1.98
N TYR A 145 -5.91 18.92 -1.01
CA TYR A 145 -6.93 18.41 -0.08
C TYR A 145 -6.50 18.69 1.37
N PRO A 146 -7.29 19.47 2.14
CA PRO A 146 -6.93 19.81 3.51
C PRO A 146 -6.98 18.57 4.42
N LEU A 147 -5.88 18.27 5.09
CA LEU A 147 -5.77 17.19 6.06
C LEU A 147 -6.82 17.35 7.19
N GLU A 148 -7.13 18.59 7.57
CA GLU A 148 -8.14 18.92 8.58
C GLU A 148 -9.52 18.33 8.25
N ARG A 149 -9.94 18.41 6.98
CA ARG A 149 -11.24 17.89 6.54
C ARG A 149 -11.28 16.37 6.63
N LEU A 150 -10.15 15.72 6.39
CA LEU A 150 -10.03 14.25 6.47
C LEU A 150 -9.98 13.78 7.92
N SER A 151 -9.23 14.45 8.78
CA SER A 151 -9.22 14.15 10.21
C SER A 151 -10.60 14.33 10.83
N MET A 152 -11.38 15.33 10.42
CA MET A 152 -12.77 15.49 10.89
C MET A 152 -13.65 14.29 10.55
N SER A 153 -13.45 13.67 9.39
CA SER A 153 -14.20 12.48 8.98
C SER A 153 -13.84 11.21 9.74
N SER A 154 -12.70 11.20 10.45
CA SER A 154 -12.26 10.09 11.29
C SER A 154 -12.98 10.02 12.65
N ASN A 155 -13.63 11.12 13.05
CA ASN A 155 -14.21 11.28 14.38
C ASN A 155 -13.21 11.03 15.55
N ASN A 156 -11.90 11.18 15.29
CA ASN A 156 -10.84 11.04 16.29
C ASN A 156 -10.23 12.42 16.61
N LEU A 157 -10.52 12.94 17.80
CA LEU A 157 -10.07 14.26 18.25
C LEU A 157 -8.55 14.38 18.32
N ASP A 158 -7.84 13.31 18.66
CA ASP A 158 -6.38 13.34 18.79
C ASP A 158 -5.72 13.44 17.41
N VAL A 159 -6.29 12.77 16.41
CA VAL A 159 -5.85 12.92 15.01
C VAL A 159 -6.12 14.34 14.51
N ILE A 160 -7.28 14.92 14.80
CA ILE A 160 -7.60 16.30 14.41
C ILE A 160 -6.61 17.29 15.06
N ARG A 161 -6.33 17.13 16.35
CA ARG A 161 -5.36 17.97 17.09
C ARG A 161 -3.97 17.81 16.51
N PHE A 162 -3.50 16.57 16.34
CA PHE A 162 -2.19 16.28 15.76
C PHE A 162 -2.05 16.91 14.37
N CYS A 163 -3.01 16.68 13.46
CA CYS A 163 -2.99 17.28 12.12
C CYS A 163 -2.98 18.82 12.16
N LYS A 164 -3.72 19.43 13.10
CA LYS A 164 -3.73 20.88 13.28
C LYS A 164 -2.39 21.40 13.83
N ASP A 165 -1.78 20.72 14.79
CA ASP A 165 -0.48 21.11 15.35
C ASP A 165 0.63 20.96 14.31
N MET A 166 0.58 19.90 13.50
CA MET A 166 1.44 19.71 12.32
C MET A 166 1.34 20.89 11.35
N LEU A 167 0.12 21.28 10.97
CA LEU A 167 -0.13 22.41 10.05
C LEU A 167 0.39 23.75 10.56
N ASN A 168 0.39 23.92 11.88
CA ASN A 168 0.88 25.13 12.54
C ASN A 168 2.39 25.09 12.84
N GLY A 169 3.11 24.03 12.45
CA GLY A 169 4.54 23.86 12.72
C GLY A 169 4.88 23.67 14.19
N ARG A 170 3.93 23.16 14.98
CA ARG A 170 4.08 22.99 16.44
C ARG A 170 4.62 21.63 16.86
N VAL A 171 4.76 20.70 15.92
CA VAL A 171 5.33 19.38 16.14
C VAL A 171 6.70 19.35 15.49
N GLN A 172 7.73 19.04 16.27
CA GLN A 172 9.11 18.82 15.79
C GLN A 172 9.36 17.31 15.71
N ALA A 173 10.09 16.88 14.68
CA ALA A 173 10.43 15.49 14.42
C ALA A 173 11.43 14.94 15.45
#